data_AF-A0A344LWR2-F1
#
_entry.id   AF-A0A344LWR2-F1
#
_cell.length_a   1.000
_cell.length_b   1.000
_cell.length_c   1.000
_cell.angle_alpha   90.00
_cell.angle_beta   90.00
_cell.angle_gamma   90.00
#
_symmetry.space_group_name_H-M   'P 1'
#
loop_
_entity.id
_entity.type
_entity.pdbx_description
1 polymer ?
#
loop_
_entity_poly.entity_id
_entity_poly.type
_entity_poly.pdbx_seq_one_letter_code
_entity_poly.pdbx_strand_id
1 'polypeptide(L)'
;MKKIVEYRKLLNVEKTAELKELKTIYRNAMKEAHPDKFQGDDAGLKAAEEKSKTIIEAYHFLVSIHPDTIKLNLPEYTETISTCTITDYKFVEGRLIIDFSNGSVYEYISVPKATYVKMVNADSPGRFAKRHILNSFTWRKKTNQE
;
A
#
# COMPACT_ATOMS: atom_id res chain seq x y z
N MET A 1 -9.90 -5.64 -0.05
CA MET A 1 -10.09 -5.79 -1.50
C MET A 1 -10.68 -4.52 -2.10
N LYS A 2 -11.65 -3.87 -1.43
CA LYS A 2 -12.28 -2.62 -1.86
C LYS A 2 -11.28 -1.53 -2.28
N LYS A 3 -10.30 -1.19 -1.42
CA LYS A 3 -9.28 -0.15 -1.72
C LYS A 3 -8.42 -0.44 -2.97
N ILE A 4 -8.03 -1.69 -3.20
CA ILE A 4 -7.30 -2.08 -4.44
C ILE A 4 -8.19 -1.87 -5.67
N VAL A 5 -9.46 -2.27 -5.58
CA VAL A 5 -10.42 -2.14 -6.68
C VAL A 5 -10.73 -0.66 -6.95
N GLU A 6 -10.89 0.16 -5.92
CA GLU A 6 -11.10 1.61 -6.01
C GLU A 6 -9.93 2.30 -6.71
N TYR A 7 -8.68 2.00 -6.34
CA TYR A 7 -7.52 2.57 -7.01
C TYR A 7 -7.35 2.11 -8.45
N ARG A 8 -7.66 0.85 -8.75
CA ARG A 8 -7.67 0.37 -10.14
C ARG A 8 -8.70 1.10 -10.98
N LYS A 9 -9.90 1.32 -10.44
CA LYS A 9 -10.94 2.12 -11.10
C LYS A 9 -10.52 3.57 -11.27
N LEU A 10 -9.92 4.18 -10.23
CA LEU A 10 -9.44 5.56 -10.27
C LEU A 10 -8.39 5.78 -11.37
N LEU A 11 -7.46 4.84 -11.52
CA LEU A 11 -6.41 4.92 -12.55
C LEU A 11 -6.85 4.33 -13.90
N ASN A 12 -8.06 3.78 -13.99
CA ASN A 12 -8.58 3.06 -15.16
C ASN A 12 -7.62 1.95 -15.65
N VAL A 13 -7.20 1.08 -14.74
CA VAL A 13 -6.29 -0.03 -15.03
C VAL A 13 -6.87 -1.38 -14.59
N GLU A 14 -6.49 -2.42 -15.33
CA GLU A 14 -6.85 -3.78 -14.98
C GLU A 14 -6.01 -4.35 -13.84
N LYS A 15 -6.38 -5.54 -13.36
CA LYS A 15 -5.60 -6.27 -12.34
C LYS A 15 -4.20 -6.67 -12.83
N THR A 16 -4.07 -6.86 -14.14
CA THR A 16 -2.88 -7.32 -14.86
C THR A 16 -2.03 -6.18 -15.41
N ALA A 17 -2.39 -4.93 -15.13
CA ALA A 17 -1.67 -3.76 -15.63
C ALA A 17 -0.20 -3.79 -15.24
N GLU A 18 0.66 -3.47 -16.20
CA GLU A 18 2.11 -3.50 -16.02
C GLU A 18 2.61 -2.29 -15.22
N LEU A 19 3.77 -2.42 -14.57
CA LEU A 19 4.44 -1.30 -13.91
C LEU A 19 4.70 -0.11 -14.86
N LYS A 20 4.92 -0.37 -16.16
CA LYS A 20 5.13 0.67 -17.17
C LYS A 20 3.86 1.49 -17.41
N GLU A 21 2.70 0.85 -17.40
CA GLU A 21 1.40 1.50 -17.58
C GLU A 21 1.10 2.41 -16.38
N LEU A 22 1.27 1.89 -15.16
CA LEU A 22 1.12 2.67 -13.92
C LEU A 22 2.03 3.90 -13.92
N LYS A 23 3.29 3.75 -14.32
CA LYS A 23 4.25 4.87 -14.45
C LYS A 23 3.81 5.90 -15.48
N THR A 24 3.18 5.46 -16.57
CA THR A 24 2.69 6.36 -17.62
C THR A 24 1.51 7.19 -17.11
N ILE A 25 0.57 6.56 -16.40
CA ILE A 25 -0.57 7.24 -15.77
C ILE A 25 -0.09 8.30 -14.78
N TYR A 26 0.85 7.95 -13.91
CA TYR A 26 1.47 8.89 -12.97
C TYR A 26 2.06 10.11 -13.67
N ARG A 27 2.89 9.90 -14.71
CA ARG A 27 3.52 11.00 -15.45
C ARG A 27 2.49 11.90 -16.15
N ASN A 28 1.43 11.32 -16.70
CA ASN A 28 0.38 12.09 -17.36
C ASN A 28 -0.41 12.92 -16.35
N ALA A 29 -0.75 12.36 -15.19
CA ALA A 29 -1.43 13.08 -14.12
C ALA A 29 -0.63 14.29 -13.62
N MET A 30 0.69 14.14 -13.46
CA MET A 30 1.56 15.27 -13.08
C MET A 30 1.61 16.36 -14.14
N LYS A 31 1.59 15.99 -15.43
CA LYS A 31 1.53 16.95 -16.54
C LYS A 31 0.18 17.66 -16.63
N GLU A 32 -0.90 16.99 -16.26
CA GLU A 32 -2.26 17.56 -16.26
C GLU A 32 -2.45 18.56 -15.12
N ALA A 33 -1.82 18.32 -13.97
CA ALA A 33 -1.90 19.19 -12.80
C ALA A 33 -0.83 20.30 -12.74
N HIS A 34 -0.11 20.56 -13.84
CA HIS A 34 0.96 21.57 -13.84
C HIS A 34 0.37 23.00 -13.72
N PRO A 35 0.90 23.87 -12.84
CA PRO A 35 0.37 25.21 -12.60
C PRO A 35 0.24 26.08 -13.87
N ASP A 36 1.19 25.97 -14.81
CA ASP A 36 1.15 26.69 -16.11
C ASP A 36 -0.16 26.49 -16.89
N LYS A 37 -0.90 25.40 -16.65
CA LYS A 37 -2.18 25.12 -17.32
C LYS A 37 -3.37 25.87 -16.72
N PHE A 38 -3.20 26.52 -15.58
CA PHE A 38 -4.26 27.14 -14.78
C PHE A 38 -3.99 28.64 -14.51
N GLN A 39 -3.28 29.31 -15.42
CA GLN A 39 -2.98 30.74 -15.25
C GLN A 39 -4.26 31.57 -15.16
N GLY A 40 -4.50 32.20 -14.01
CA GLY A 40 -5.71 33.00 -13.75
C GLY A 40 -6.93 32.18 -13.33
N ASP A 41 -6.77 30.87 -13.08
CA ASP A 41 -7.82 29.97 -12.58
C ASP A 41 -7.37 29.23 -11.31
N ASP A 42 -7.38 29.95 -10.19
CA ASP A 42 -7.00 29.42 -8.88
C ASP A 42 -7.90 28.26 -8.42
N ALA A 43 -9.17 28.28 -8.81
CA ALA A 43 -10.12 27.22 -8.50
C ALA A 43 -9.80 25.93 -9.26
N GLY A 44 -9.47 26.04 -10.55
CA GLY A 44 -9.02 24.93 -11.39
C GLY A 44 -7.69 24.35 -10.91
N LEU A 45 -6.74 25.20 -10.53
CA LEU A 45 -5.46 24.76 -9.97
C LEU A 45 -5.66 23.91 -8.71
N LYS A 46 -6.43 24.41 -7.75
CA LYS A 46 -6.71 23.70 -6.49
C LYS A 46 -7.40 22.34 -6.74
N ALA A 47 -8.37 22.30 -7.65
CA ALA A 47 -9.04 21.05 -8.02
C ALA A 47 -8.07 20.04 -8.67
N ALA A 48 -7.14 20.52 -9.49
CA ALA A 48 -6.12 19.67 -10.12
C ALA A 48 -5.10 19.14 -9.10
N GLU A 49 -4.70 19.94 -8.11
CA GLU A 49 -3.85 19.52 -7.00
C GLU A 49 -4.51 18.42 -6.15
N GLU A 50 -5.77 18.61 -5.76
CA GLU A 50 -6.53 17.61 -4.99
C GLU A 50 -6.66 16.30 -5.77
N LYS A 51 -6.98 16.37 -7.06
CA LYS A 51 -7.06 15.20 -7.94
C LYS A 51 -5.70 14.50 -8.08
N SER A 52 -4.63 15.25 -8.33
CA SER A 52 -3.30 14.66 -8.50
C SER A 52 -2.83 13.94 -7.24
N LYS A 53 -3.08 14.49 -6.05
CA LYS A 53 -2.78 13.83 -4.76
C LYS A 53 -3.39 12.43 -4.68
N THR A 54 -4.66 12.27 -5.07
CA THR A 54 -5.33 10.95 -5.05
C THR A 54 -4.75 9.98 -6.08
N ILE A 55 -4.35 10.47 -7.26
CA ILE A 55 -3.71 9.66 -8.30
C ILE A 55 -2.32 9.21 -7.85
N ILE A 56 -1.54 10.11 -7.24
CA ILE A 56 -0.20 9.81 -6.70
C ILE A 56 -0.30 8.72 -5.63
N GLU A 57 -1.24 8.85 -4.68
CA GLU A 57 -1.46 7.83 -3.64
C GLU A 57 -1.82 6.48 -4.26
N ALA A 58 -2.78 6.46 -5.20
CA ALA A 58 -3.20 5.24 -5.88
C ALA A 58 -2.07 4.58 -6.67
N TYR A 59 -1.27 5.38 -7.38
CA TYR A 59 -0.10 4.92 -8.12
C TYR A 59 0.90 4.24 -7.20
N HIS A 60 1.37 4.94 -6.16
CA HIS A 60 2.35 4.38 -5.22
C HIS A 60 1.81 3.13 -4.52
N PHE A 61 0.52 3.13 -4.17
CA PHE A 61 -0.12 1.96 -3.60
C PHE A 61 -0.09 0.77 -4.55
N LEU A 62 -0.57 0.92 -5.79
CA LEU A 62 -0.64 -0.18 -6.75
C LEU A 62 0.75 -0.69 -7.14
N VAL A 63 1.73 0.19 -7.30
CA VAL A 63 3.13 -0.21 -7.52
C VAL A 63 3.65 -1.01 -6.32
N SER A 64 3.40 -0.56 -5.09
CA SER A 64 3.93 -1.24 -3.89
C SER A 64 3.38 -2.66 -3.66
N ILE A 65 2.23 -2.99 -4.23
CA ILE A 65 1.62 -4.34 -4.16
C ILE A 65 1.72 -5.12 -5.47
N HIS A 66 2.39 -4.58 -6.48
CA HIS A 66 2.52 -5.21 -7.79
C HIS A 66 3.34 -6.51 -7.67
N PRO A 67 2.98 -7.60 -8.37
CA PRO A 67 3.69 -8.89 -8.29
C PRO A 67 5.21 -8.77 -8.48
N ASP A 68 5.68 -7.97 -9.44
CA ASP A 68 7.12 -7.76 -9.66
C ASP A 68 7.80 -7.04 -8.49
N THR A 69 7.13 -6.06 -7.88
CA THR A 69 7.63 -5.36 -6.69
C THR A 69 7.66 -6.29 -5.49
N ILE A 70 6.65 -7.14 -5.32
CA ILE A 70 6.64 -8.18 -4.29
C ILE A 70 7.76 -9.18 -4.50
N LYS A 71 7.96 -9.65 -5.73
CA LYS A 71 9.03 -10.59 -6.08
C LYS A 71 10.42 -10.00 -5.78
N LEU A 72 10.62 -8.72 -6.07
CA LEU A 72 11.86 -8.00 -5.75
C LEU A 72 12.11 -7.92 -4.24
N ASN A 73 11.07 -7.66 -3.45
CA ASN A 73 11.17 -7.51 -1.99
C ASN A 73 11.07 -8.84 -1.22
N LEU A 74 10.73 -9.94 -1.89
CA LEU A 74 10.46 -11.24 -1.27
C LEU A 74 11.63 -11.78 -0.43
N PRO A 75 12.91 -11.66 -0.85
CA PRO A 75 14.03 -12.13 -0.04
C PRO A 75 14.13 -11.42 1.31
N GLU A 76 14.10 -10.08 1.31
CA GLU A 76 14.14 -9.27 2.54
C GLU A 76 12.92 -9.54 3.43
N TYR A 77 11.74 -9.66 2.82
CA TYR A 77 10.51 -9.98 3.53
C TYR A 77 10.61 -11.31 4.26
N THR A 78 11.08 -12.35 3.55
CA THR A 78 11.22 -13.71 4.08
C THR A 78 12.21 -13.75 5.24
N GLU A 79 13.34 -13.05 5.13
CA GLU A 79 14.31 -12.89 6.21
C GLU A 79 13.68 -12.20 7.43
N THR A 80 12.95 -11.11 7.21
CA THR A 80 12.31 -10.35 8.29
C THR A 80 11.30 -11.22 9.05
N ILE A 81 10.37 -11.87 8.36
CA ILE A 81 9.30 -12.62 9.04
C ILE A 81 9.80 -13.91 9.72
N SER A 82 10.94 -14.44 9.29
CA SER A 82 11.56 -15.63 9.87
C SER A 82 12.39 -15.29 11.12
N THR A 83 13.21 -14.25 11.06
CA THR A 83 14.21 -13.93 12.10
C THR A 83 13.72 -12.91 13.12
N CYS A 84 12.85 -11.98 12.73
CA CYS A 84 12.46 -10.87 13.59
C CYS A 84 11.21 -11.18 14.43
N THR A 85 11.10 -10.48 15.56
CA THR A 85 9.91 -10.46 16.40
C THR A 85 9.02 -9.27 16.03
N ILE A 86 7.73 -9.39 16.32
CA ILE A 86 6.78 -8.29 16.18
C ILE A 86 6.89 -7.43 17.42
N THR A 87 7.16 -6.14 17.25
CA THR A 87 7.33 -5.17 18.34
C THR A 87 6.08 -4.35 18.58
N ASP A 88 5.36 -3.99 17.52
CA ASP A 88 4.08 -3.28 17.61
C ASP A 88 3.20 -3.62 16.40
N TYR A 89 1.91 -3.33 16.51
CA TYR A 89 0.96 -3.47 15.42
C TYR A 89 -0.27 -2.57 15.58
N LYS A 90 -0.82 -2.12 14.46
CA LYS A 90 -2.07 -1.35 14.43
C LYS A 90 -2.96 -1.73 13.26
N PHE A 91 -4.26 -1.61 13.46
CA PHE A 91 -5.26 -1.88 12.42
C PHE A 91 -5.94 -0.59 11.99
N VAL A 92 -5.70 -0.17 10.75
CA VAL A 92 -6.21 1.09 10.18
C VAL A 92 -6.92 0.79 8.88
N GLU A 93 -8.21 1.10 8.80
CA GLU A 93 -9.01 1.03 7.56
C GLU A 93 -8.87 -0.32 6.79
N GLY A 94 -8.90 -1.45 7.51
CA GLY A 94 -8.79 -2.77 6.87
C GLY A 94 -7.36 -3.17 6.47
N ARG A 95 -6.35 -2.47 6.99
CA ARG A 95 -4.93 -2.76 6.83
C ARG A 95 -4.34 -3.03 8.21
N LEU A 96 -3.62 -4.14 8.33
CA LEU A 96 -2.84 -4.44 9.52
C LEU A 96 -1.41 -3.99 9.27
N ILE A 97 -0.91 -3.06 10.07
CA ILE A 97 0.46 -2.56 10.02
C ILE A 97 1.21 -3.22 11.15
N ILE A 98 2.36 -3.82 10.85
CA ILE A 98 3.20 -4.56 11.82
C ILE A 98 4.61 -3.99 11.77
N ASP A 99 5.11 -3.63 12.94
CA ASP A 99 6.47 -3.19 13.18
C ASP A 99 7.30 -4.38 13.66
N PHE A 100 8.49 -4.55 13.08
CA PHE A 100 9.40 -5.65 13.40
C PHE A 100 10.65 -5.15 14.15
N SER A 101 11.28 -6.05 14.89
CA SER A 101 12.47 -5.74 15.71
C SER A 101 13.69 -5.23 14.95
N ASN A 102 13.77 -5.43 13.63
CA ASN A 102 14.81 -4.86 12.77
C ASN A 102 14.47 -3.45 12.25
N GLY A 103 13.38 -2.83 12.74
CA GLY A 103 12.91 -1.52 12.31
C GLY A 103 12.09 -1.55 11.01
N SER A 104 11.93 -2.70 10.37
CA SER A 104 11.06 -2.81 9.18
C SER A 104 9.59 -2.73 9.55
N VAL A 105 8.82 -2.06 8.70
CA VAL A 105 7.37 -1.94 8.85
C VAL A 105 6.69 -2.52 7.61
N TYR A 106 5.76 -3.43 7.82
CA TYR A 106 4.98 -4.04 6.74
C TYR A 106 3.49 -3.79 6.94
N GLU A 107 2.80 -3.51 5.84
CA GLU A 107 1.36 -3.35 5.80
C GLU A 107 0.72 -4.54 5.07
N TYR A 108 -0.24 -5.20 5.73
CA TYR A 108 -1.02 -6.32 5.23
C TYR A 108 -2.40 -5.84 4.81
N ILE A 109 -2.71 -6.02 3.54
CA ILE A 109 -3.86 -5.42 2.88
C ILE A 109 -5.04 -6.39 2.93
N SER A 110 -6.23 -5.86 3.21
CA SER A 110 -7.49 -6.62 3.22
C SER A 110 -7.59 -7.68 4.31
N VAL A 111 -6.85 -7.52 5.41
CA VAL A 111 -7.00 -8.39 6.58
C VAL A 111 -8.41 -8.17 7.16
N PRO A 112 -9.25 -9.21 7.26
CA PRO A 112 -10.57 -9.08 7.85
C PRO A 112 -10.47 -8.60 9.29
N LYS A 113 -11.36 -7.68 9.71
CA LYS A 113 -11.40 -7.20 11.10
C LYS A 113 -11.53 -8.35 12.10
N ALA A 114 -12.30 -9.38 11.76
CA ALA A 114 -12.42 -10.59 12.58
C ALA A 114 -11.08 -11.34 12.76
N THR A 115 -10.25 -11.41 11.73
CA THR A 115 -8.90 -12.01 11.81
C THR A 115 -7.99 -11.20 12.73
N TYR A 116 -8.04 -9.86 12.63
CA TYR A 116 -7.30 -8.98 13.54
C TYR A 116 -7.77 -9.14 15.00
N VAL A 117 -9.07 -9.16 15.26
CA VAL A 117 -9.61 -9.36 16.63
C VAL A 117 -9.17 -10.72 17.20
N LYS A 118 -9.15 -11.78 16.38
CA LYS A 118 -8.62 -13.09 16.80
C LYS A 118 -7.12 -13.03 17.13
N MET A 119 -6.33 -12.27 16.36
CA MET A 119 -4.91 -12.10 16.61
C MET A 119 -4.64 -11.41 17.96
N VAL A 120 -5.36 -10.32 18.25
CA VAL A 120 -5.17 -9.54 19.49
C VAL A 120 -5.54 -10.37 20.72
N ASN A 121 -6.56 -11.22 20.63
CA ASN A 121 -7.02 -12.06 21.74
C ASN A 121 -6.31 -13.42 21.82
N ALA A 122 -5.36 -13.73 20.94
CA ALA A 122 -4.62 -14.99 20.99
C ALA A 122 -3.55 -14.95 22.08
N ASP A 123 -3.19 -16.12 22.63
CA ASP A 123 -2.12 -16.26 23.63
C ASP A 123 -0.79 -15.60 23.20
N SER A 124 -0.54 -15.57 21.89
CA SER A 124 0.56 -14.85 21.30
C SER A 124 0.13 -14.23 19.97
N PRO A 125 -0.11 -12.91 19.92
CA PRO A 125 -0.43 -12.21 18.68
C PRO A 125 0.62 -12.42 17.59
N GLY A 126 1.90 -12.45 17.98
CA GLY A 126 3.00 -12.70 17.04
C GLY A 126 2.97 -14.11 16.42
N ARG A 127 2.71 -15.16 17.22
CA ARG A 127 2.58 -16.53 16.70
C ARG A 127 1.33 -16.67 15.83
N PHE A 128 0.23 -16.01 16.20
CA PHE A 128 -1.00 -16.00 15.39
C PHE A 128 -0.73 -15.36 14.02
N ALA A 129 -0.09 -14.19 14.00
CA ALA A 129 0.23 -13.48 12.77
C ALA A 129 1.10 -14.35 11.84
N LYS A 130 2.17 -14.97 12.37
CA LYS A 130 3.05 -15.88 11.59
C LYS A 130 2.29 -17.02 10.91
N ARG A 131 1.29 -17.59 11.58
CA ARG A 131 0.52 -18.75 11.08
C ARG A 131 -0.61 -18.37 10.12
N HIS A 132 -1.25 -17.22 10.33
CA HIS A 132 -2.54 -16.92 9.71
C HIS A 132 -2.55 -15.65 8.87
N ILE A 133 -1.49 -14.84 8.92
CA ILE A 133 -1.48 -13.51 8.30
C ILE A 133 -0.30 -13.34 7.36
N LEU A 134 0.94 -13.50 7.85
CA LEU A 134 2.12 -13.01 7.13
C LEU A 134 2.22 -13.60 5.70
N ASN A 135 1.94 -14.89 5.54
CA ASN A 135 1.97 -15.58 4.24
C ASN A 135 0.60 -15.67 3.54
N SER A 136 -0.46 -15.10 4.12
CA SER A 136 -1.85 -15.29 3.65
C SER A 136 -2.48 -14.05 3.01
N PHE A 137 -1.88 -12.88 3.22
CA PHE A 137 -2.40 -11.62 2.69
C PHE A 137 -1.35 -10.92 1.82
N THR A 138 -1.84 -10.13 0.86
CA THR A 138 -0.99 -9.19 0.14
C THR A 138 -0.35 -8.23 1.13
N TRP A 139 0.96 -8.16 1.12
CA TRP A 139 1.73 -7.26 1.96
C TRP A 139 2.44 -6.23 1.11
N ARG A 140 2.89 -5.14 1.73
CA ARG A 140 3.87 -4.22 1.16
C ARG A 140 4.79 -3.72 2.26
N LYS A 141 6.04 -3.43 1.91
CA LYS A 141 6.92 -2.69 2.81
C LYS A 141 6.42 -1.26 2.90
N LYS A 142 6.24 -0.73 4.10
CA LYS A 142 6.01 0.68 4.30
C LYS A 142 7.37 1.36 4.17
N THR A 143 7.63 2.00 3.02
CA THR A 143 8.72 2.98 2.98
C THR A 143 8.40 4.06 3.99
N ASN A 144 9.42 4.50 4.74
CA ASN A 144 9.29 5.68 5.60
C ASN A 144 8.66 6.77 4.74
N GLN A 145 7.42 7.13 5.05
CA GLN A 145 6.82 8.32 4.50
C GLN A 145 7.63 9.45 5.12
N GLU A 146 8.42 10.14 4.30
CA GLU A 146 8.82 11.51 4.60
C GLU A 146 7.58 12.36 4.90
#